data_AF-A0A0A9WPN4-F1
#
_entry.id   AF-A0A0A9WPN4-F1
#
_cell.length_a   1.000
_cell.length_b   1.000
_cell.length_c   1.000
_cell.angle_alpha   90.00
_cell.angle_beta   90.00
_cell.angle_gamma   90.00
#
_symmetry.space_group_name_H-M   'P 1'
#
loop_
_entity.id
_entity.type
_entity.pdbx_description
1 polymer ?
#
loop_
_entity_poly.entity_id
_entity_poly.type
_entity_poly.pdbx_seq_one_letter_code
_entity_poly.pdbx_strand_id
1 'polypeptide(L)'
;MGECRKTTSEVEPRWPPASTSSGVKVMSIWGRLNRERERLAGCGMSDEERAWRAQWIRDQRLSVNEPVKVPQIYMELRNPIRRFYRTPLDKLEKLLAPKMGEDYANLCRMFIGKTGLIIAGVYLAAYYFKYNTNDWTRKGGWRVVRNRKSVVPGDPGWPYAQERSVGADYADRGFKNSPIQKPLTTAGAAQESTPGAQESTPAAQGELGSVDDELQQA
;
A
#
# COMPACT_ATOMS: atom_id res chain seq x y z
N MET A 1 28.30 -49.06 20.53
CA MET A 1 27.48 -47.84 20.36
C MET A 1 26.77 -47.97 19.04
N GLY A 2 25.43 -47.95 19.05
CA GLY A 2 24.61 -48.28 17.89
C GLY A 2 24.75 -47.31 16.72
N GLU A 3 24.65 -47.81 15.50
CA GLU A 3 24.65 -47.03 14.27
C GLU A 3 23.52 -45.98 14.31
N CYS A 4 23.89 -44.71 14.27
CA CYS A 4 22.93 -43.62 14.12
C CYS A 4 22.34 -43.72 12.72
N ARG A 5 21.11 -44.25 12.62
CA ARG A 5 20.40 -44.41 11.35
C ARG A 5 20.14 -43.02 10.76
N LYS A 6 20.94 -42.64 9.76
CA LYS A 6 20.70 -41.42 8.98
C LYS A 6 19.27 -41.52 8.44
N THR A 7 18.48 -40.47 8.62
CA THR A 7 17.12 -40.41 8.06
C THR A 7 17.25 -40.47 6.54
N THR A 8 17.13 -41.66 5.95
CA THR A 8 16.93 -41.80 4.52
C THR A 8 15.63 -41.08 4.19
N SER A 9 15.61 -40.33 3.10
CA SER A 9 14.49 -39.55 2.60
C SER A 9 13.30 -40.42 2.11
N GLU A 10 13.09 -41.57 2.73
CA GLU A 10 12.19 -42.66 2.35
C GLU A 10 10.92 -42.72 3.20
N VAL A 11 10.73 -41.82 4.15
CA VAL A 11 9.41 -41.67 4.79
C VAL A 11 8.50 -40.93 3.81
N GLU A 12 7.98 -41.66 2.82
CA GLU A 12 6.97 -41.12 1.93
C GLU A 12 5.64 -40.99 2.68
N PRO A 13 4.92 -39.86 2.53
CA PRO A 13 3.60 -39.73 3.11
C PRO A 13 2.67 -40.82 2.58
N ARG A 14 1.77 -41.34 3.44
CA ARG A 14 0.83 -42.45 3.15
C ARG A 14 0.01 -42.27 1.86
N TRP A 15 -0.12 -41.04 1.36
CA TRP A 15 -0.73 -40.71 0.09
C TRP A 15 0.15 -39.68 -0.63
N PRO A 16 0.57 -39.91 -1.89
CA PRO A 16 1.29 -38.89 -2.63
C PRO A 16 0.32 -37.72 -2.93
N PRO A 17 0.61 -36.48 -2.48
CA PRO A 17 -0.11 -35.33 -3.02
C PRO A 17 0.12 -35.30 -4.54
N ALA A 18 -0.87 -34.86 -5.33
CA ALA A 18 -0.75 -34.72 -6.78
C ALA A 18 0.56 -33.97 -7.11
N SER A 19 1.52 -34.66 -7.72
CA SER A 19 2.89 -34.18 -7.84
C SER A 19 2.95 -32.99 -8.81
N THR A 20 3.55 -31.88 -8.40
CA THR A 20 3.81 -30.69 -9.23
C THR A 20 4.79 -30.97 -10.39
N SER A 21 5.44 -32.14 -10.37
CA SER A 21 6.54 -32.57 -11.23
C SER A 21 6.22 -33.84 -12.04
N SER A 22 4.94 -34.10 -12.32
CA SER A 22 4.51 -35.20 -13.21
C SER A 22 5.08 -36.59 -12.84
N GLY A 23 5.07 -36.94 -11.55
CA GLY A 23 5.52 -38.24 -11.04
C GLY A 23 7.02 -38.32 -10.73
N VAL A 24 7.81 -37.27 -10.95
CA VAL A 24 9.23 -37.24 -10.57
C VAL A 24 9.41 -36.68 -9.16
N LYS A 25 10.16 -37.36 -8.30
CA LYS A 25 10.49 -36.84 -6.94
C LYS A 25 11.30 -35.55 -7.07
N VAL A 26 10.74 -34.43 -6.59
CA VAL A 26 11.46 -33.14 -6.59
C VAL A 26 12.58 -33.22 -5.56
N MET A 27 13.81 -33.39 -6.04
CA MET A 27 15.00 -33.35 -5.19
C MET A 27 15.56 -31.92 -5.21
N SER A 28 15.84 -31.37 -4.03
CA SER A 28 16.57 -30.10 -3.96
C SER A 28 18.01 -30.32 -4.41
N ILE A 29 18.55 -29.44 -5.26
CA ILE A 29 19.97 -29.45 -5.66
C ILE A 29 20.88 -29.37 -4.42
N TRP A 30 20.40 -28.69 -3.38
CA TRP A 30 21.06 -28.47 -2.11
C TRP A 30 21.10 -29.70 -1.19
N GLY A 31 20.32 -30.75 -1.48
CA GLY A 31 20.23 -31.98 -0.71
C GLY A 31 19.77 -31.81 0.75
N ARG A 32 20.00 -32.84 1.57
CA ARG A 32 19.77 -32.88 3.03
C ARG A 32 20.53 -31.76 3.76
N LEU A 33 21.73 -31.43 3.29
CA LEU A 33 22.63 -30.49 3.98
C LEU A 33 22.21 -29.02 3.86
N ASN A 34 21.12 -28.69 3.18
CA ASN A 34 20.66 -27.30 3.09
C ASN A 34 20.32 -26.72 4.47
N ARG A 35 19.65 -27.48 5.34
CA ARG A 35 19.23 -27.01 6.66
C ARG A 35 20.35 -27.15 7.68
N GLU A 36 20.61 -26.08 8.43
CA GLU A 36 21.64 -26.07 9.47
C GLU A 36 21.38 -27.09 10.58
N ARG A 37 20.11 -27.32 10.93
CA ARG A 37 19.72 -28.34 11.91
C ARG A 37 20.13 -29.74 11.48
N GLU A 38 20.03 -30.07 10.20
CA GLU A 38 20.42 -31.40 9.69
C GLU A 38 21.94 -31.56 9.63
N ARG A 39 22.68 -30.44 9.56
CA ARG A 39 24.15 -30.42 9.69
C ARG A 39 24.62 -30.60 11.14
N LEU A 40 23.89 -30.02 12.09
CA LEU A 40 24.33 -29.89 13.49
C LEU A 40 23.67 -30.89 14.46
N ALA A 41 22.48 -31.42 14.16
CA ALA A 41 21.74 -32.30 15.06
C ALA A 41 21.98 -33.80 14.78
N GLY A 42 21.87 -34.62 15.82
CA GLY A 42 21.92 -36.09 15.74
C GLY A 42 23.31 -36.63 15.37
N CYS A 43 23.37 -37.46 14.32
CA CYS A 43 24.61 -38.09 13.81
C CYS A 43 25.61 -37.10 13.18
N GLY A 44 25.23 -35.84 12.97
CA GLY A 44 26.05 -34.83 12.29
C GLY A 44 26.28 -35.09 10.80
N MET A 45 27.29 -34.42 10.23
CA MET A 45 27.80 -34.69 8.88
C MET A 45 28.86 -35.80 8.92
N SER A 46 28.77 -36.77 8.01
CA SER A 46 29.90 -37.69 7.77
C SER A 46 31.08 -36.95 7.14
N ASP A 47 32.26 -37.57 7.19
CA ASP A 47 33.47 -36.95 6.63
C ASP A 47 33.35 -36.70 5.12
N GLU A 48 32.68 -37.60 4.39
CA GLU A 48 32.34 -37.43 2.97
C GLU A 48 31.42 -36.22 2.75
N GLU A 49 30.37 -36.06 3.56
CA GLU A 49 29.44 -34.93 3.50
C GLU A 49 30.16 -33.62 3.82
N ARG A 50 31.15 -33.64 4.72
CA ARG A 50 31.98 -32.48 5.07
C ARG A 50 32.90 -32.09 3.93
N ALA A 51 33.51 -33.07 3.25
CA ALA A 51 34.34 -32.83 2.06
C ALA A 51 33.51 -32.25 0.91
N TRP A 52 32.32 -32.80 0.65
CA TRP A 52 31.40 -32.24 -0.34
C TRP A 52 30.96 -30.83 0.05
N ARG A 53 30.61 -30.58 1.31
CA ARG A 53 30.23 -29.23 1.75
C ARG A 53 31.38 -28.23 1.59
N ALA A 54 32.61 -28.63 1.88
CA ALA A 54 33.79 -27.80 1.66
C ALA A 54 33.98 -27.47 0.18
N GLN A 55 33.77 -28.45 -0.71
CA GLN A 55 33.76 -28.22 -2.15
C GLN A 55 32.64 -27.26 -2.55
N TRP A 56 31.41 -27.48 -2.09
CA TRP A 56 30.29 -26.58 -2.37
C TRP A 56 30.60 -25.13 -1.95
N ILE A 57 31.16 -24.91 -0.76
CA ILE A 57 31.53 -23.56 -0.29
C ILE A 57 32.57 -22.93 -1.23
N ARG A 58 33.52 -23.71 -1.74
CA ARG A 58 34.50 -23.24 -2.72
C ARG A 58 33.84 -22.88 -4.04
N ASP A 59 32.89 -23.70 -4.50
CA ASP A 59 32.15 -23.48 -5.75
C ASP A 59 31.25 -22.23 -5.69
N GLN A 60 30.84 -21.78 -4.49
CA GLN A 60 30.12 -20.51 -4.32
C GLN A 60 31.02 -19.27 -4.48
N ARG A 61 32.34 -19.42 -4.58
CA ARG A 61 33.24 -18.29 -4.82
C ARG A 61 33.16 -17.90 -6.29
N LEU A 62 32.63 -16.71 -6.53
CA LEU A 62 32.54 -16.14 -7.87
C LEU A 62 33.93 -15.83 -8.43
N SER A 63 34.08 -15.91 -9.75
CA SER A 63 35.31 -15.50 -10.41
C SER A 63 35.52 -13.99 -10.24
N VAL A 64 36.78 -13.52 -10.23
CA VAL A 64 37.10 -12.08 -10.07
C VAL A 64 36.53 -11.25 -11.22
N ASN A 65 36.29 -11.87 -12.37
CA ASN A 65 35.79 -11.21 -13.57
C ASN A 65 34.27 -10.98 -13.53
N GLU A 66 33.56 -11.58 -12.59
CA GLU A 66 32.12 -11.47 -12.46
C GLU A 66 31.75 -10.51 -11.32
N PRO A 67 30.71 -9.67 -11.50
CA PRO A 67 29.72 -9.66 -12.59
C PRO A 67 30.13 -8.84 -13.82
N VAL A 68 29.98 -9.43 -15.02
CA VAL A 68 30.26 -8.74 -16.29
C VAL A 68 29.06 -7.89 -16.72
N LYS A 69 29.19 -6.57 -16.64
CA LYS A 69 28.18 -5.63 -17.17
C LYS A 69 28.46 -5.33 -18.63
N VAL A 70 27.68 -5.93 -19.53
CA VAL A 70 27.79 -5.72 -20.98
C VAL A 70 26.92 -4.53 -21.40
N PRO A 71 27.50 -3.35 -21.73
CA PRO A 71 26.71 -2.18 -22.10
C PRO A 71 25.92 -2.36 -23.39
N GLN A 72 26.39 -3.20 -24.31
CA GLN A 72 25.76 -3.48 -25.60
C GLN A 72 24.36 -4.11 -25.40
N ILE A 73 24.25 -5.08 -24.49
CA ILE A 73 22.97 -5.70 -24.13
C ILE A 73 21.99 -4.65 -23.61
N TYR A 74 22.47 -3.74 -22.76
CA TYR A 74 21.64 -2.63 -22.29
C TYR A 74 21.26 -1.67 -23.43
N MET A 75 22.17 -1.44 -24.38
CA MET A 75 22.03 -0.58 -25.57
C MET A 75 21.00 -1.08 -26.59
N GLU A 76 20.92 -2.38 -26.77
CA GLU A 76 20.03 -2.99 -27.77
C GLU A 76 18.64 -3.24 -27.19
N LEU A 77 18.54 -3.70 -25.94
CA LEU A 77 17.26 -4.03 -25.31
C LEU A 77 16.38 -2.82 -24.97
N ARG A 78 16.91 -1.58 -25.02
CA ARG A 78 16.18 -0.38 -24.58
C ARG A 78 16.06 0.66 -25.68
N ASN A 79 14.82 1.02 -26.02
CA ASN A 79 14.49 2.11 -26.96
C ASN A 79 15.14 3.45 -26.52
N PRO A 80 15.67 4.28 -27.44
CA PRO A 80 16.26 5.59 -27.14
C PRO A 80 15.35 6.54 -26.35
N ILE A 81 14.05 6.59 -26.64
CA ILE A 81 13.08 7.40 -25.88
C ILE A 81 13.06 6.95 -24.42
N ARG A 82 13.11 5.64 -24.22
CA ARG A 82 13.13 5.04 -22.88
C ARG A 82 14.44 5.24 -22.14
N ARG A 83 15.54 5.48 -22.85
CA ARG A 83 16.79 5.92 -22.24
C ARG A 83 16.66 7.36 -21.78
N PHE A 84 16.16 8.23 -22.65
CA PHE A 84 16.09 9.68 -22.41
C PHE A 84 15.38 10.01 -21.09
N TYR A 85 14.13 9.58 -20.91
CA TYR A 85 13.38 9.88 -19.69
C TYR A 85 13.90 9.14 -18.44
N ARG A 86 14.67 8.07 -18.63
CA ARG A 86 15.28 7.30 -17.53
C ARG A 86 16.62 7.88 -17.08
N THR A 87 17.33 8.61 -17.94
CA THR A 87 18.64 9.20 -17.65
C THR A 87 18.75 9.97 -16.32
N PRO A 88 17.78 10.80 -15.88
CA PRO A 88 17.91 11.50 -14.60
C PRO A 88 17.99 10.54 -13.41
N LEU A 89 17.16 9.49 -13.42
CA LEU A 89 17.14 8.50 -12.36
C LEU A 89 18.37 7.58 -12.40
N ASP A 90 18.90 7.28 -13.59
CA ASP A 90 20.13 6.51 -13.73
C ASP A 90 21.37 7.31 -13.24
N LYS A 91 21.38 8.64 -13.39
CA LYS A 91 22.42 9.50 -12.82
C LYS A 91 22.36 9.52 -11.29
N LEU A 92 21.16 9.58 -10.73
CA LEU A 92 20.95 9.49 -9.28
C LEU A 92 21.46 8.15 -8.74
N GLU A 93 21.13 7.03 -9.39
CA GLU A 93 21.61 5.70 -9.00
C GLU A 93 23.14 5.64 -8.96
N LYS A 94 23.82 6.16 -9.99
CA LYS A 94 25.29 6.19 -10.05
C LYS A 94 25.91 7.03 -8.94
N LEU A 95 25.24 8.10 -8.51
CA LEU A 95 25.70 8.95 -7.42
C LEU A 95 25.53 8.26 -6.06
N LEU A 96 24.48 7.46 -5.87
CA LEU A 96 24.20 6.71 -4.63
C LEU A 96 24.99 5.40 -4.52
N ALA A 97 25.32 4.76 -5.64
CA ALA A 97 26.03 3.49 -5.70
C ALA A 97 27.29 3.39 -4.82
N PRO A 98 28.22 4.37 -4.79
CA PRO A 98 29.44 4.25 -3.97
C PRO A 98 29.19 4.31 -2.46
N LYS A 99 28.02 4.78 -2.02
CA LYS A 99 27.68 4.92 -0.59
C LYS A 99 26.80 3.79 -0.07
N MET A 100 25.86 3.33 -0.88
CA MET A 100 24.85 2.34 -0.46
C MET A 100 25.06 0.97 -1.10
N GLY A 101 25.93 0.83 -2.09
CA GLY A 101 26.04 -0.37 -2.92
C GLY A 101 25.04 -0.36 -4.09
N GLU A 102 25.31 -1.19 -5.09
CA GLU A 102 24.56 -1.18 -6.36
C GLU A 102 23.12 -1.66 -6.21
N ASP A 103 22.88 -2.66 -5.36
CA ASP A 103 21.54 -3.22 -5.14
C ASP A 103 20.61 -2.22 -4.46
N TYR A 104 21.10 -1.57 -3.40
CA TYR A 104 20.34 -0.55 -2.68
C TYR A 104 20.13 0.70 -3.52
N ALA A 105 21.13 1.13 -4.30
CA ALA A 105 20.98 2.25 -5.23
C ALA A 105 19.88 1.96 -6.29
N ASN A 106 19.84 0.73 -6.82
CA ASN A 106 18.80 0.29 -7.75
C ASN A 106 17.40 0.29 -7.11
N LEU A 107 17.33 -0.17 -5.87
CA LEU A 107 16.09 -0.17 -5.08
C LEU A 107 15.59 1.25 -4.86
N CYS A 108 16.46 2.16 -4.41
CA CYS A 108 16.17 3.59 -4.24
C CYS A 108 15.66 4.22 -5.54
N ARG A 109 16.33 3.97 -6.68
CA ARG A 109 15.88 4.45 -8.00
C ARG A 109 14.45 3.98 -8.31
N MET A 110 14.16 2.71 -8.07
CA MET A 110 12.83 2.15 -8.31
C MET A 110 11.78 2.80 -7.42
N PHE A 111 12.06 2.99 -6.13
CA PHE A 111 11.13 3.61 -5.21
C PHE A 111 10.87 5.06 -5.57
N ILE A 112 11.91 5.87 -5.78
CA ILE A 112 11.78 7.29 -6.17
C ILE A 112 10.94 7.44 -7.44
N GLY A 113 11.18 6.60 -8.46
CA GLY A 113 10.41 6.64 -9.70
C GLY A 113 8.94 6.26 -9.50
N LYS A 114 8.66 5.19 -8.73
CA LYS A 114 7.28 4.74 -8.48
C LYS A 114 6.52 5.69 -7.57
N THR A 115 7.13 6.17 -6.49
CA THR A 115 6.50 7.11 -5.57
C THR A 115 6.23 8.45 -6.25
N GLY A 116 7.18 8.96 -7.05
CA GLY A 116 6.98 10.17 -7.84
C GLY A 116 5.77 10.06 -8.80
N LEU A 117 5.65 8.93 -9.50
CA LEU A 117 4.51 8.69 -10.40
C LEU A 117 3.18 8.52 -9.64
N ILE A 118 3.18 7.83 -8.49
CA ILE A 118 1.97 7.67 -7.66
C ILE A 118 1.52 9.03 -7.14
N ILE A 119 2.44 9.84 -6.60
CA ILE A 119 2.15 11.16 -6.06
C ILE A 119 1.58 12.06 -7.18
N ALA A 120 2.26 12.12 -8.33
CA ALA A 120 1.78 12.88 -9.48
C ALA A 120 0.38 12.41 -9.94
N GLY A 121 0.17 11.09 -10.02
CA GLY A 121 -1.12 10.51 -10.39
C GLY A 121 -2.24 10.87 -9.41
N VAL A 122 -1.97 10.83 -8.10
CA VAL A 122 -2.93 11.23 -7.05
C VAL A 122 -3.26 12.70 -7.15
N TYR A 123 -2.27 13.59 -7.33
CA TYR A 123 -2.53 15.03 -7.48
C TYR A 123 -3.31 15.35 -8.75
N LEU A 124 -2.97 14.73 -9.89
CA LEU A 124 -3.70 14.91 -11.15
C LEU A 124 -5.14 14.40 -11.03
N ALA A 125 -5.35 13.23 -10.42
CA ALA A 125 -6.68 12.69 -10.19
C ALA A 125 -7.49 13.60 -9.24
N ALA A 126 -6.91 14.01 -8.11
CA ALA A 126 -7.56 14.90 -7.15
C ALA A 126 -7.92 16.25 -7.78
N TYR A 127 -7.02 16.85 -8.56
CA TYR A 127 -7.28 18.07 -9.31
C TYR A 127 -8.39 17.88 -10.34
N TYR A 128 -8.34 16.79 -11.11
CA TYR A 128 -9.37 16.46 -12.08
C TYR A 128 -10.74 16.32 -11.41
N PHE A 129 -10.86 15.52 -10.34
CA PHE A 129 -12.11 15.36 -9.61
C PHE A 129 -12.60 16.64 -8.94
N LYS A 130 -11.70 17.54 -8.52
CA LYS A 130 -12.08 18.81 -7.87
C LYS A 130 -12.70 19.81 -8.86
N TYR A 131 -12.17 19.91 -10.07
CA TYR A 131 -12.58 20.94 -11.04
C TYR A 131 -13.40 20.40 -12.22
N ASN A 132 -13.48 19.08 -12.38
CA ASN A 132 -14.25 18.43 -13.44
C ASN A 132 -15.28 17.44 -12.86
N THR A 133 -15.90 17.82 -11.74
CA THR A 133 -17.10 17.15 -11.22
C THR A 133 -18.19 17.11 -12.28
N ASN A 134 -18.87 15.97 -12.40
CA ASN A 134 -19.99 15.80 -13.31
C ASN A 134 -21.26 16.39 -12.67
N ASP A 135 -21.44 17.69 -12.85
CA ASP A 135 -22.63 18.42 -12.43
C ASP A 135 -23.64 18.53 -13.57
N TRP A 136 -24.92 18.76 -13.21
CA TRP A 136 -26.02 18.89 -14.18
C TRP A 136 -25.80 20.00 -15.24
N THR A 137 -24.96 21.00 -14.96
CA THR A 137 -24.65 22.10 -15.87
C THR A 137 -23.63 21.74 -16.96
N ARG A 138 -22.93 20.61 -16.84
CA ARG A 138 -21.81 20.26 -17.72
C ARG A 138 -22.02 18.93 -18.43
N LYS A 139 -21.73 18.89 -19.74
CA LYS A 139 -21.69 17.67 -20.54
C LYS A 139 -20.30 17.02 -20.47
N GLY A 140 -19.92 16.47 -19.31
CA GLY A 140 -18.62 15.81 -19.17
C GLY A 140 -18.27 15.42 -17.73
N GLY A 141 -17.05 14.93 -17.53
CA GLY A 141 -16.54 14.54 -16.22
C GLY A 141 -16.94 13.13 -15.80
N TRP A 142 -16.15 12.54 -14.90
CA TRP A 142 -16.44 11.22 -14.37
C TRP A 142 -17.61 11.27 -13.40
N ARG A 143 -18.56 10.34 -13.57
CA ARG A 143 -19.73 10.23 -12.69
C ARG A 143 -19.37 9.37 -11.49
N VAL A 144 -19.32 9.98 -10.31
CA VAL A 144 -19.10 9.28 -9.04
C VAL A 144 -20.43 9.07 -8.34
N VAL A 145 -20.97 7.85 -8.41
CA VAL A 145 -22.14 7.46 -7.62
C VAL A 145 -21.67 6.70 -6.40
N ARG A 146 -21.83 7.29 -5.21
CA ARG A 146 -21.54 6.61 -3.95
C ARG A 146 -22.65 5.61 -3.64
N ASN A 147 -22.24 4.44 -3.15
CA ASN A 147 -23.16 3.45 -2.60
C ASN A 147 -23.73 3.94 -1.26
N ARG A 148 -24.83 3.33 -0.81
CA ARG A 148 -25.42 3.60 0.51
C ARG A 148 -24.39 3.34 1.61
N LYS A 149 -24.42 4.16 2.65
CA LYS A 149 -23.64 3.91 3.87
C LYS A 149 -24.26 2.71 4.59
N SER A 150 -23.42 1.87 5.19
CA SER A 150 -23.90 0.86 6.13
C SER A 150 -24.28 1.57 7.42
N VAL A 151 -25.51 1.38 7.89
CA VAL A 151 -25.99 1.91 9.18
C VAL A 151 -26.51 0.73 9.97
N VAL A 152 -26.04 0.59 11.21
CA VAL A 152 -26.45 -0.49 12.11
C VAL A 152 -27.31 0.04 13.27
N PRO A 153 -28.13 -0.81 13.91
CA PRO A 153 -28.84 -0.42 15.12
C PRO A 153 -27.87 0.06 16.20
N GLY A 154 -28.08 1.28 16.71
CA GLY A 154 -27.20 1.93 17.68
C GLY A 154 -26.34 3.06 17.10
N ASP A 155 -26.22 3.17 15.78
CA ASP A 155 -25.63 4.35 15.14
C ASP A 155 -26.59 5.55 15.20
N PRO A 156 -26.08 6.80 15.26
CA PRO A 156 -26.93 8.00 15.29
C PRO A 156 -27.80 8.18 14.04
N GLY A 157 -27.49 7.48 12.95
CA GLY A 157 -28.26 7.48 11.71
C GLY A 157 -29.34 6.40 11.61
N TRP A 158 -29.60 5.64 12.68
CA TRP A 158 -30.60 4.57 12.69
C TRP A 158 -31.98 5.08 13.15
N PRO A 159 -33.09 4.75 12.46
CA PRO A 159 -33.18 3.95 11.23
C PRO A 159 -32.73 4.75 9.99
N TYR A 160 -32.06 4.07 9.05
CA TYR A 160 -31.55 4.71 7.84
C TYR A 160 -32.68 5.23 6.93
N ALA A 161 -32.78 6.55 6.80
CA ALA A 161 -33.63 7.17 5.79
C ALA A 161 -32.94 7.12 4.41
N GLN A 162 -33.62 6.60 3.40
CA GLN A 162 -33.10 6.56 2.03
C GLN A 162 -33.06 7.98 1.44
N GLU A 163 -31.88 8.47 1.09
CA GLU A 163 -31.71 9.77 0.42
C GLU A 163 -32.18 9.76 -1.04
N ARG A 164 -32.25 8.57 -1.66
CA ARG A 164 -32.66 8.37 -3.06
C ARG A 164 -33.74 7.30 -3.09
N SER A 165 -34.98 7.70 -3.32
CA SER A 165 -36.14 6.80 -3.35
C SER A 165 -36.69 6.63 -4.77
N VAL A 166 -36.54 7.64 -5.63
CA VAL A 166 -37.06 7.65 -7.00
C VAL A 166 -35.93 7.37 -8.00
N GLY A 167 -36.23 6.67 -9.09
CA GLY A 167 -35.25 6.36 -10.15
C GLY A 167 -34.55 7.60 -10.72
N ALA A 168 -35.27 8.73 -10.82
CA ALA A 168 -34.73 10.01 -11.27
C ALA A 168 -33.64 10.57 -10.32
N ASP A 169 -33.66 10.23 -9.03
CA ASP A 169 -32.69 10.72 -8.03
C ASP A 169 -31.28 10.21 -8.30
N TYR A 170 -31.17 9.05 -8.94
CA TYR A 170 -29.89 8.50 -9.36
C TYR A 170 -29.26 9.34 -10.48
N ALA A 171 -30.08 10.01 -11.32
CA ALA A 171 -29.64 10.80 -12.47
C ALA A 171 -29.62 12.32 -12.22
N ASP A 172 -29.92 12.78 -11.01
CA ASP A 172 -30.11 14.20 -10.66
C ASP A 172 -28.88 15.09 -10.87
N ARG A 173 -27.66 14.58 -10.65
CA ARG A 173 -26.39 15.33 -10.79
C ARG A 173 -26.39 16.68 -10.05
N GLY A 174 -27.10 16.75 -8.93
CA GLY A 174 -27.24 17.97 -8.12
C GLY A 174 -28.21 19.00 -8.69
N PHE A 175 -29.04 18.65 -9.67
CA PHE A 175 -30.03 19.56 -10.26
C PHE A 175 -31.09 20.01 -9.24
N LYS A 176 -31.54 19.13 -8.34
CA LYS A 176 -32.44 19.52 -7.23
C LYS A 176 -31.86 20.58 -6.31
N ASN A 177 -30.53 20.63 -6.17
CA ASN A 177 -29.83 21.64 -5.35
C ASN A 177 -29.56 22.95 -6.11
N SER A 178 -29.96 23.04 -7.38
CA SER A 178 -29.73 24.21 -8.21
C SER A 178 -30.60 25.40 -7.79
N PRO A 179 -30.19 26.65 -8.09
CA PRO A 179 -31.00 27.84 -7.83
C PRO A 179 -32.35 27.86 -8.57
N ILE A 180 -32.53 27.07 -9.63
CA ILE A 180 -33.76 27.05 -10.44
C ILE A 180 -34.90 26.34 -9.68
N GLN A 181 -34.55 25.31 -8.90
CA GLN A 181 -35.50 24.53 -8.11
C GLN A 181 -35.78 25.17 -6.74
N LYS A 182 -34.95 26.11 -6.29
CA LYS A 182 -35.23 26.92 -5.10
C LYS A 182 -36.36 27.90 -5.47
N PRO A 183 -37.55 27.80 -4.86
CA PRO A 183 -38.59 28.78 -5.11
C PRO A 183 -38.08 30.17 -4.70
N LEU A 184 -38.42 31.19 -5.49
CA LEU A 184 -38.19 32.60 -5.17
C LEU A 184 -39.10 33.02 -3.99
N THR A 185 -38.80 32.55 -2.80
CA THR A 185 -39.43 32.89 -1.52
C THR A 185 -38.26 33.07 -0.55
N THR A 186 -37.84 34.25 -0.09
CA THR A 186 -38.57 35.46 0.29
C THR A 186 -37.54 36.60 0.42
N ALA A 187 -37.59 37.60 -0.47
CA ALA A 187 -36.90 38.89 -0.30
C ALA A 187 -37.95 39.97 0.06
N GLY A 188 -38.71 39.75 1.12
CA GLY A 188 -39.74 40.68 1.59
C GLY A 188 -41.00 40.06 2.19
N ALA A 189 -40.88 39.19 3.20
CA ALA A 189 -42.01 38.88 4.08
C ALA A 189 -41.53 38.95 5.53
N ALA A 190 -41.88 40.09 6.13
CA ALA A 190 -42.23 40.28 7.53
C ALA A 190 -41.47 39.46 8.58
N GLN A 191 -40.50 40.14 9.20
CA GLN A 191 -40.37 40.09 10.65
C GLN A 191 -41.64 40.69 11.27
N GLU A 192 -42.48 39.85 11.87
CA GLU A 192 -43.56 40.22 12.80
C GLU A 192 -43.78 38.95 13.65
N SER A 193 -43.06 38.77 14.77
CA SER A 193 -43.47 39.10 16.14
C SER A 193 -44.70 38.26 16.59
N THR A 194 -44.78 37.59 17.74
CA THR A 194 -44.25 37.84 19.11
C THR A 194 -44.59 36.60 20.02
N PRO A 195 -44.70 36.66 21.38
CA PRO A 195 -43.72 36.35 22.44
C PRO A 195 -44.09 35.16 23.39
N GLY A 196 -43.17 34.83 24.33
CA GLY A 196 -43.46 34.11 25.59
C GLY A 196 -42.19 33.44 26.14
N ALA A 197 -41.29 34.15 26.85
CA ALA A 197 -41.25 34.30 28.32
C ALA A 197 -41.46 32.94 29.05
N GLN A 198 -40.49 32.40 29.79
CA GLN A 198 -40.03 32.97 31.06
C GLN A 198 -38.52 32.82 31.31
N GLU A 199 -37.96 33.93 31.77
CA GLU A 199 -36.68 34.11 32.41
C GLU A 199 -36.88 34.02 33.93
N SER A 200 -36.04 33.27 34.65
CA SER A 200 -35.82 33.48 36.08
C SER A 200 -34.33 33.32 36.39
N THR A 201 -33.74 34.43 36.81
CA THR A 201 -32.41 34.63 37.43
C THR A 201 -32.74 35.39 38.74
N PRO A 202 -32.01 35.31 39.89
CA PRO A 202 -30.56 35.50 39.94
C PRO A 202 -29.70 34.89 41.08
N ALA A 203 -28.38 34.91 40.81
CA ALA A 203 -27.21 35.27 41.65
C ALA A 203 -26.81 34.47 42.91
N ALA A 204 -25.56 33.95 42.91
CA ALA A 204 -24.50 34.15 43.93
C ALA A 204 -23.23 33.32 43.53
N GLN A 205 -22.11 33.95 43.14
CA GLN A 205 -20.87 34.24 43.91
C GLN A 205 -19.82 33.10 44.01
N GLY A 206 -18.56 33.44 43.69
CA GLY A 206 -17.30 32.73 44.02
C GLY A 206 -16.85 31.70 42.97
N GLU A 207 -15.61 31.60 42.50
CA GLU A 207 -14.32 32.17 42.87
C GLU A 207 -13.37 32.17 41.66
N LEU A 208 -12.39 33.08 41.70
CA LEU A 208 -11.21 33.14 40.85
C LEU A 208 -10.28 31.93 41.11
N GLY A 209 -9.84 31.28 40.05
CA GLY A 209 -8.71 30.33 40.06
C GLY A 209 -7.85 30.56 38.82
N SER A 210 -6.63 31.03 39.05
CA SER A 210 -5.63 31.52 38.09
C SER A 210 -5.14 30.45 37.12
N VAL A 211 -5.07 30.82 35.83
CA VAL A 211 -4.37 30.07 34.77
C VAL A 211 -3.06 30.81 34.48
N ASP A 212 -2.14 30.77 35.43
CA ASP A 212 -0.76 31.25 35.29
C ASP A 212 0.10 30.31 36.16
N ASP A 213 0.36 29.10 35.69
CA ASP A 213 1.43 28.21 36.18
C ASP A 213 1.40 26.89 35.39
N GLU A 214 1.99 26.87 34.19
CA GLU A 214 2.55 25.64 33.58
C GLU A 214 3.37 25.95 32.29
N LEU A 215 4.21 26.99 32.34
CA LEU A 215 5.25 27.24 31.32
C LEU A 215 6.67 27.26 31.90
N GLN A 216 6.90 26.61 33.04
CA GLN A 216 8.24 26.35 33.55
C GLN A 216 8.30 25.01 34.27
N GLN A 217 8.58 23.92 33.53
CA GLN A 217 9.38 22.81 34.04
C GLN A 217 9.79 21.86 32.90
N ALA A 218 11.12 21.80 32.69
CA ALA A 218 11.93 20.81 31.97
C ALA A 218 11.85 20.74 30.44
#